data_AF-A0A9E7UM57-F1
#
_entry.id   AF-A0A9E7UM57-F1
#
_cell.length_a   1.000
_cell.length_b   1.000
_cell.length_c   1.000
_cell.angle_alpha   90.00
_cell.angle_beta   90.00
_cell.angle_gamma   90.00
#
_symmetry.space_group_name_H-M   'P 1'
#
loop_
_entity.id
_entity.type
_entity.pdbx_description
1 polymer ?
#
loop_
_entity_poly.entity_id
_entity_poly.type
_entity_poly.pdbx_seq_one_letter_code
_entity_poly.pdbx_strand_id
1 'polypeptide(L)'
;MTLPVEQTWFVLVELLTDLRKRDVEVPVSVTEDIRLVRTSINFYKTDTENPEMIKELKRINDMLNSIQEELLDLAENLDPDYPGEWIEKLKRAARGEEVHKPPETKSRFIVGAPPGFAAARVHLKEPLAEDRVQDIAETHSLIIEFEEDDLIAVYGDSEDIKKGLKEIGSFFRE
;
A
#
# COMPACT_ATOMS: atom_id res chain seq x y z
N MET A 1 14.90 -7.06 7.66
CA MET A 1 14.04 -8.20 8.00
C MET A 1 12.65 -7.64 8.28
N THR A 2 11.64 -8.05 7.53
CA THR A 2 10.25 -7.60 7.75
C THR A 2 9.67 -8.30 8.97
N LEU A 3 8.96 -7.56 9.83
CA LEU A 3 8.33 -8.11 11.02
C LEU A 3 7.10 -8.97 10.65
N PRO A 4 6.72 -9.99 11.43
CA PRO A 4 5.49 -10.75 11.20
C PRO A 4 4.25 -9.84 11.10
N VAL A 5 4.13 -8.85 11.99
CA VAL A 5 3.03 -7.85 11.95
C VAL A 5 3.03 -7.00 10.68
N GLU A 6 4.20 -6.76 10.10
CA GLU A 6 4.35 -6.01 8.84
C GLU A 6 3.92 -6.89 7.65
N GLN A 7 4.26 -8.19 7.67
CA GLN A 7 3.80 -9.16 6.69
C GLN A 7 2.28 -9.36 6.75
N THR A 8 1.72 -9.52 7.95
CA THR A 8 0.26 -9.61 8.14
C THR A 8 -0.44 -8.36 7.59
N TRP A 9 0.10 -7.18 7.89
CA TRP A 9 -0.43 -5.93 7.34
C TRP A 9 -0.44 -5.92 5.80
N PHE A 10 0.63 -6.38 5.14
CA PHE A 10 0.65 -6.47 3.66
C PHE A 10 -0.44 -7.39 3.13
N VAL A 11 -0.64 -8.57 3.73
CA VAL A 11 -1.68 -9.50 3.30
C VAL A 11 -3.08 -8.89 3.47
N LEU A 12 -3.34 -8.16 4.56
CA LEU A 12 -4.63 -7.49 4.77
C LEU A 12 -4.86 -6.33 3.79
N VAL A 13 -3.80 -5.60 3.40
CA VAL A 13 -3.88 -4.58 2.34
C VAL A 13 -4.20 -5.22 0.98
N GLU A 14 -3.57 -6.35 0.67
CA GLU A 14 -3.88 -7.13 -0.54
C GLU A 14 -5.34 -7.58 -0.55
N LEU A 15 -5.83 -8.16 0.55
CA LEU A 15 -7.22 -8.63 0.69
C LEU A 15 -8.22 -7.47 0.56
N LEU A 16 -8.00 -6.36 1.27
CA LEU A 16 -8.82 -5.14 1.12
C LEU A 16 -8.89 -4.68 -0.34
N THR A 17 -7.74 -4.71 -1.03
CA THR A 17 -7.65 -4.28 -2.42
C THR A 17 -8.39 -5.22 -3.35
N ASP A 18 -8.29 -6.53 -3.13
CA ASP A 18 -8.97 -7.54 -3.96
C ASP A 18 -10.50 -7.50 -3.75
N LEU A 19 -10.97 -7.36 -2.51
CA LEU A 19 -12.39 -7.16 -2.19
C LEU A 19 -12.97 -5.94 -2.92
N ARG A 20 -12.24 -4.81 -2.90
CA ARG A 20 -12.65 -3.60 -3.62
C ARG A 20 -12.68 -3.77 -5.13
N LYS A 21 -11.75 -4.53 -5.70
CA LYS A 21 -11.76 -4.85 -7.14
C LYS A 21 -12.96 -5.71 -7.54
N ARG A 22 -13.52 -6.45 -6.59
CA ARG A 22 -14.73 -7.28 -6.74
C ARG A 22 -16.01 -6.53 -6.36
N ASP A 23 -15.95 -5.20 -6.29
CA ASP A 23 -17.07 -4.32 -5.93
C ASP A 23 -17.70 -4.60 -4.55
N VAL A 24 -16.93 -5.18 -3.62
CA VAL A 24 -17.37 -5.34 -2.22
C VAL A 24 -17.26 -3.99 -1.50
N GLU A 25 -18.36 -3.57 -0.88
CA GLU A 25 -18.42 -2.35 -0.10
C GLU A 25 -17.73 -2.57 1.26
N VAL A 26 -16.52 -2.03 1.41
CA VAL A 26 -15.74 -2.13 2.65
C VAL A 26 -15.90 -0.85 3.46
N PRO A 27 -16.21 -0.92 4.77
CA PRO A 27 -16.33 0.25 5.63
C PRO A 27 -15.09 1.15 5.58
N VAL A 28 -15.32 2.47 5.65
CA VAL A 28 -14.22 3.45 5.65
C VAL A 28 -13.30 3.27 6.87
N SER A 29 -13.86 2.89 8.02
CA SER A 29 -13.13 2.61 9.26
C SER A 29 -12.01 1.59 9.06
N VAL A 30 -12.25 0.50 8.33
CA VAL A 30 -11.23 -0.53 8.04
C VAL A 30 -10.03 0.06 7.30
N THR A 31 -10.27 1.00 6.40
CA THR A 31 -9.19 1.67 5.65
C THR A 31 -8.39 2.61 6.55
N GLU A 32 -9.07 3.31 7.46
CA GLU A 32 -8.43 4.18 8.44
C GLU A 32 -7.58 3.37 9.42
N ASP A 33 -8.10 2.25 9.90
CA ASP A 33 -7.42 1.34 10.82
C ASP A 33 -6.19 0.71 10.16
N ILE A 34 -6.29 0.24 8.91
CA ILE A 34 -5.12 -0.26 8.15
C ILE A 34 -4.03 0.81 8.05
N ARG A 35 -4.38 2.08 7.79
CA ARG A 35 -3.40 3.18 7.72
C ARG A 35 -2.79 3.47 9.09
N LEU A 36 -3.59 3.44 10.15
CA LEU A 36 -3.13 3.64 11.51
C LEU A 36 -2.15 2.54 11.93
N VAL A 37 -2.46 1.27 11.63
CA VAL A 37 -1.57 0.13 11.89
C VAL A 37 -0.22 0.31 11.20
N ARG A 38 -0.19 0.78 9.94
CA ARG A 38 1.07 1.05 9.23
C ARG A 38 1.94 2.06 10.00
N THR A 39 1.32 3.11 10.51
CA THR A 39 1.99 4.15 11.29
C THR A 39 2.53 3.58 12.60
N SER A 40 1.73 2.79 13.31
CA SER A 40 2.13 2.13 14.57
C SER A 40 3.27 1.13 14.36
N ILE A 41 3.28 0.36 13.28
CA ILE A 41 4.38 -0.55 12.93
C ILE A 41 5.67 0.23 12.69
N ASN A 42 5.61 1.32 11.92
CA ASN A 42 6.78 2.17 11.67
C ASN A 42 7.32 2.80 12.97
N PHE A 43 6.42 3.22 13.86
CA PHE A 43 6.79 3.71 15.18
C PHE A 43 7.52 2.61 15.95
N TYR A 44 6.91 1.43 16.11
CA TYR A 44 7.49 0.27 16.80
C TYR A 44 8.89 -0.10 16.28
N LYS A 45 9.09 -0.07 14.96
CA LYS A 45 10.39 -0.38 14.31
C LYS A 45 11.53 0.58 14.69
N THR A 46 11.22 1.72 15.29
CA THR A 46 12.24 2.71 15.70
C THR A 46 13.03 2.24 16.92
N ASP A 47 12.40 1.52 17.85
CA ASP A 47 13.05 1.02 19.08
C ASP A 47 12.28 -0.20 19.63
N THR A 48 12.60 -1.39 19.13
CA THR A 48 11.83 -2.60 19.43
C THR A 48 12.06 -3.17 20.83
N GLU A 49 13.08 -2.72 21.56
CA GLU A 49 13.44 -3.24 22.89
C GLU A 49 12.85 -2.42 24.04
N ASN A 50 12.25 -1.27 23.72
CA ASN A 50 11.66 -0.38 24.71
C ASN A 50 10.36 -0.97 25.32
N PRO A 51 10.18 -0.98 26.65
CA PRO A 51 8.98 -1.49 27.31
C PRO A 51 7.66 -0.85 26.85
N GLU A 52 7.65 0.44 26.50
CA GLU A 52 6.45 1.09 25.95
C GLU A 52 6.14 0.61 24.53
N MET A 53 7.18 0.28 23.74
CA MET A 53 7.03 -0.27 22.39
C MET A 53 6.52 -1.71 22.40
N ILE A 54 6.85 -2.48 23.44
CA ILE A 54 6.27 -3.82 23.66
C ILE A 54 4.74 -3.74 23.87
N LYS A 55 4.24 -2.70 24.57
CA LYS A 55 2.79 -2.47 24.69
C LYS A 55 2.17 -2.09 23.36
N GLU A 56 2.85 -1.26 22.57
CA GLU A 56 2.40 -0.90 21.21
C GLU A 56 2.33 -2.13 20.30
N LEU A 57 3.23 -3.10 20.42
CA LEU A 57 3.15 -4.35 19.66
C LEU A 57 1.87 -5.13 19.95
N LYS A 58 1.44 -5.19 21.22
CA LYS A 58 0.16 -5.81 21.57
C LYS A 58 -1.01 -5.08 20.89
N ARG A 59 -1.04 -3.76 20.98
CA ARG A 59 -2.07 -2.93 20.33
C ARG A 59 -2.11 -3.13 18.82
N ILE A 60 -0.94 -3.21 18.17
CA ILE A 60 -0.82 -3.50 16.74
C ILE A 60 -1.47 -4.85 16.40
N ASN A 61 -1.20 -5.89 17.19
CA ASN A 61 -1.81 -7.21 16.97
C ASN A 61 -3.32 -7.19 17.18
N ASP A 62 -3.81 -6.51 18.22
CA ASP A 62 -5.26 -6.38 18.48
C ASP A 62 -5.97 -5.69 17.30
N MET A 63 -5.39 -4.61 16.77
CA MET A 63 -5.92 -3.92 15.59
C MET A 63 -5.87 -4.79 14.33
N LEU A 64 -4.76 -5.50 14.09
CA LEU A 64 -4.63 -6.42 12.96
C LEU A 64 -5.68 -7.54 13.02
N ASN A 65 -5.96 -8.07 14.21
CA ASN A 65 -6.98 -9.10 14.41
C ASN A 65 -8.39 -8.57 14.09
N SER A 66 -8.74 -7.37 14.56
CA SER A 66 -10.04 -6.76 14.23
C SER A 66 -10.21 -6.53 12.73
N ILE A 67 -9.18 -5.98 12.06
CA ILE A 67 -9.19 -5.81 10.60
C ILE A 67 -9.31 -7.16 9.89
N GLN A 68 -8.58 -8.18 10.37
CA GLN A 68 -8.62 -9.53 9.78
C GLN A 68 -10.01 -10.14 9.89
N GLU A 69 -10.65 -10.07 11.06
CA GLU A 69 -12.02 -10.56 11.27
C GLU A 69 -12.99 -9.88 10.29
N GLU A 70 -12.98 -8.55 10.22
CA GLU A 70 -13.88 -7.80 9.33
C GLU A 70 -13.67 -8.13 7.85
N LEU A 71 -12.41 -8.22 7.39
CA LEU A 71 -12.12 -8.52 5.98
C LEU A 71 -12.42 -9.98 5.62
N LEU A 72 -12.17 -10.94 6.52
CA LEU A 72 -12.49 -12.35 6.28
C LEU A 72 -14.00 -12.59 6.29
N ASP A 73 -14.75 -11.92 7.16
CA ASP A 73 -16.22 -11.97 7.16
C ASP A 73 -16.78 -11.43 5.84
N LEU A 74 -16.24 -10.32 5.32
CA LEU A 74 -16.62 -9.79 4.01
C LEU A 74 -16.28 -10.76 2.87
N ALA A 75 -15.12 -11.42 2.96
CA ALA A 75 -14.71 -12.42 1.99
C ALA A 75 -15.61 -13.67 2.01
N GLU A 76 -15.99 -14.17 3.18
CA GLU A 76 -16.89 -15.33 3.33
C GLU A 76 -18.31 -15.02 2.83
N ASN A 77 -18.80 -13.79 3.06
CA ASN A 77 -20.08 -13.33 2.54
C ASN A 77 -20.10 -13.20 1.01
N LEU A 78 -18.94 -13.00 0.37
CA LEU A 78 -18.81 -12.98 -1.08
C LEU A 78 -18.86 -14.39 -1.66
N ASP A 79 -18.04 -15.30 -1.11
CA ASP A 79 -17.97 -16.71 -1.47
C ASP A 79 -17.36 -17.49 -0.28
N PRO A 80 -18.02 -18.53 0.26
CA PRO A 80 -17.50 -19.30 1.38
C PRO A 80 -16.10 -19.90 1.18
N ASP A 81 -15.70 -20.18 -0.06
CA ASP A 81 -14.38 -20.77 -0.37
C ASP A 81 -13.30 -19.70 -0.57
N TYR A 82 -13.67 -18.43 -0.77
CA TYR A 82 -12.74 -17.34 -1.07
C TYR A 82 -11.75 -16.99 0.06
N PRO A 83 -12.11 -17.01 1.36
CA PRO A 83 -11.17 -16.74 2.45
C PRO A 83 -9.98 -17.71 2.52
N GLY A 84 -10.08 -18.91 1.93
CA GLY A 84 -9.13 -20.00 2.13
C GLY A 84 -7.67 -19.64 1.81
N GLU A 85 -7.43 -18.99 0.67
CA GLU A 85 -6.09 -18.58 0.27
C GLU A 85 -5.50 -17.47 1.17
N TRP A 86 -6.35 -16.55 1.62
CA TRP A 86 -5.97 -15.44 2.49
C TRP A 86 -5.61 -15.94 3.88
N ILE A 87 -6.40 -16.86 4.43
CA ILE A 87 -6.12 -17.51 5.72
C ILE A 87 -4.76 -18.20 5.69
N GLU A 88 -4.41 -18.87 4.59
CA GLU A 88 -3.10 -19.53 4.48
C GLU A 88 -1.95 -18.52 4.39
N LYS A 89 -2.10 -17.44 3.61
CA LYS A 89 -1.11 -16.34 3.58
C LYS A 89 -0.91 -15.72 4.97
N LEU A 90 -1.99 -15.45 5.70
CA LEU A 90 -1.97 -14.87 7.05
C LEU A 90 -1.26 -15.79 8.05
N LYS A 91 -1.52 -17.11 8.00
CA LYS A 91 -0.81 -18.11 8.83
C LYS A 91 0.69 -18.11 8.58
N ARG A 92 1.10 -18.04 7.31
CA ARG A 92 2.52 -17.99 6.92
C ARG A 92 3.17 -16.69 7.40
N ALA A 93 2.52 -15.55 7.20
CA ALA A 93 2.96 -14.26 7.72
C ALA A 93 3.16 -14.27 9.25
N ALA A 94 2.22 -14.84 9.99
CA ALA A 94 2.29 -14.95 11.45
C ALA A 94 3.45 -15.83 11.95
N ARG A 95 3.92 -16.80 11.14
CA ARG A 95 5.13 -17.60 11.42
C ARG A 95 6.44 -16.87 11.10
N GLY A 96 6.36 -15.64 10.57
CA GLY A 96 7.51 -14.85 10.15
C GLY A 96 8.00 -15.18 8.75
N GLU A 97 7.22 -15.90 7.94
CA GLU A 97 7.54 -16.06 6.52
C GLU A 97 7.33 -14.73 5.77
N GLU A 98 8.23 -14.44 4.83
CA GLU A 98 8.06 -13.33 3.90
C GLU A 98 7.09 -13.75 2.79
N VAL A 99 5.82 -13.40 2.96
CA VAL A 99 4.75 -13.68 1.98
C VAL A 99 4.54 -12.53 1.00
N HIS A 100 4.95 -11.33 1.38
CA HIS A 100 4.95 -10.14 0.55
C HIS A 100 6.35 -9.51 0.58
N LYS A 101 6.91 -9.27 -0.61
CA LYS A 101 8.15 -8.50 -0.76
C LYS A 101 7.79 -7.03 -0.92
N PRO A 102 7.99 -6.18 0.10
CA PRO A 102 7.79 -4.76 -0.09
C PRO A 102 8.71 -4.26 -1.21
N PRO A 103 8.27 -3.32 -2.05
CA PRO A 103 9.17 -2.64 -2.96
C PRO A 103 10.31 -1.99 -2.16
N GLU A 104 11.54 -2.11 -2.65
CA GLU A 104 12.70 -1.43 -2.06
C GLU A 104 12.58 0.07 -2.25
N THR A 105 11.84 0.73 -1.36
CA THR A 105 11.68 2.18 -1.41
C THR A 105 12.64 2.81 -0.40
N LYS A 106 13.66 3.52 -0.90
CA LYS A 106 14.36 4.49 -0.06
C LYS A 106 13.44 5.69 0.03
N SER A 107 12.63 5.77 1.10
CA SER A 107 11.83 6.96 1.39
C SER A 107 12.75 8.18 1.50
N ARG A 108 12.85 8.93 0.41
CA ARG A 108 13.55 10.21 0.33
C ARG A 108 12.49 11.30 0.32
N PHE A 109 12.77 12.45 0.93
CA PHE A 109 11.92 13.62 0.71
C PHE A 109 11.84 13.91 -0.80
N ILE A 110 10.64 14.21 -1.30
CA ILE A 110 10.48 14.72 -2.66
C ILE A 110 10.98 16.16 -2.63
N VAL A 111 12.12 16.40 -3.26
CA VAL A 111 12.73 17.73 -3.37
C VAL A 111 12.47 18.26 -4.79
N GLY A 112 12.12 19.54 -4.92
CA GLY A 112 11.90 20.15 -6.23
C GLY A 112 10.45 20.29 -6.69
N ALA A 113 9.46 19.84 -5.89
CA ALA A 113 8.04 20.10 -6.18
C ALA A 113 7.80 21.62 -6.34
N PRO A 114 7.19 22.08 -7.45
CA PRO A 114 6.82 23.48 -7.59
C PRO A 114 5.92 23.95 -6.43
N PRO A 115 6.10 25.20 -5.94
CA PRO A 115 5.28 25.71 -4.86
C PRO A 115 3.78 25.65 -5.20
N GLY A 116 2.99 25.04 -4.33
CA GLY A 116 1.55 24.90 -4.50
C GLY A 116 1.11 23.61 -5.18
N PHE A 117 2.03 22.79 -5.71
CA PHE A 117 1.68 21.50 -6.31
C PHE A 117 1.69 20.39 -5.26
N ALA A 118 0.76 19.44 -5.40
CA ALA A 118 0.87 18.16 -4.75
C ALA A 118 1.98 17.33 -5.43
N ALA A 119 2.48 16.31 -4.73
CA ALA A 119 3.53 15.44 -5.23
C ALA A 119 3.23 13.97 -4.92
N ALA A 120 3.56 13.10 -5.86
CA ALA A 120 3.57 11.65 -5.69
C ALA A 120 4.87 11.08 -6.25
N ARG A 121 5.35 9.97 -5.69
CA ARG A 121 6.47 9.21 -6.22
C ARG A 121 6.02 7.77 -6.45
N VAL A 122 6.37 7.23 -7.62
CA VAL A 122 5.89 5.91 -8.08
C VAL A 122 7.07 5.07 -8.52
N HIS A 123 7.19 3.88 -7.90
CA HIS A 123 8.04 2.82 -8.43
C HIS A 123 7.23 2.03 -9.46
N LEU A 124 7.76 1.97 -10.68
CA LEU A 124 7.22 1.21 -11.79
C LEU A 124 7.71 -0.24 -11.67
N LYS A 125 6.91 -1.21 -12.10
CA LYS A 125 7.40 -2.61 -12.21
C LYS A 125 8.48 -2.75 -13.29
N GLU A 126 8.31 -2.00 -14.37
CA GLU A 126 9.21 -1.91 -15.51
C GLU A 126 9.24 -0.45 -15.99
N PRO A 127 10.37 0.03 -16.54
CA PRO A 127 10.47 1.38 -17.09
C PRO A 127 9.39 1.65 -18.14
N LEU A 128 8.72 2.79 -18.04
CA LEU A 128 7.81 3.27 -19.09
C LEU A 128 8.61 4.02 -20.15
N ALA A 129 8.23 3.86 -21.41
CA ALA A 129 8.81 4.63 -22.50
C ALA A 129 8.53 6.13 -22.32
N GLU A 130 9.52 6.98 -22.59
CA GLU A 130 9.47 8.42 -22.31
C GLU A 130 8.32 9.11 -23.04
N ASP A 131 8.04 8.71 -24.29
CA ASP A 131 6.91 9.18 -25.08
C ASP A 131 5.57 8.91 -24.39
N ARG A 132 5.40 7.73 -23.79
CA ARG A 132 4.19 7.36 -23.05
C ARG A 132 4.04 8.18 -21.76
N VAL A 133 5.14 8.46 -21.08
CA VAL A 133 5.11 9.32 -19.88
C VAL A 133 4.77 10.76 -20.26
N GLN A 134 5.31 11.26 -21.37
CA GLN A 134 4.99 12.58 -21.89
C GLN A 134 3.51 12.69 -22.29
N ASP A 135 2.95 11.69 -22.98
CA ASP A 135 1.52 11.67 -23.34
C ASP A 135 0.63 11.83 -22.10
N ILE A 136 0.96 11.11 -21.01
CA ILE A 136 0.20 11.17 -19.74
C ILE A 136 0.37 12.54 -19.08
N ALA A 137 1.59 13.06 -19.06
CA ALA A 137 1.89 14.37 -18.50
C ALA A 137 1.06 15.47 -19.19
N GLU A 138 1.02 15.47 -20.53
CA GLU A 138 0.26 16.43 -21.31
C GLU A 138 -1.26 16.24 -21.13
N THR A 139 -1.74 15.00 -21.16
CA THR A 139 -3.17 14.67 -21.04
C THR A 139 -3.75 15.12 -19.70
N HIS A 140 -3.00 14.93 -18.60
CA HIS A 140 -3.47 15.24 -17.24
C HIS A 140 -2.88 16.54 -16.68
N SER A 141 -2.18 17.34 -17.49
CA SER A 141 -1.53 18.58 -17.01
C SER A 141 -0.58 18.35 -15.82
N LEU A 142 0.20 17.28 -15.89
CA LEU A 142 1.16 16.88 -14.87
C LEU A 142 2.59 17.23 -15.29
N ILE A 143 3.46 17.40 -14.31
CA ILE A 143 4.90 17.36 -14.49
C ILE A 143 5.35 15.97 -14.02
N ILE A 144 5.96 15.20 -14.91
CA ILE A 144 6.51 13.88 -14.57
C ILE A 144 8.01 13.88 -14.84
N GLU A 145 8.80 13.54 -13.84
CA GLU A 145 10.25 13.48 -13.90
C GLU A 145 10.74 12.08 -13.55
N PHE A 146 11.64 11.52 -14.35
CA PHE A 146 12.35 10.30 -14.00
C PHE A 146 13.47 10.63 -13.01
N GLU A 147 13.39 10.06 -11.80
CA GLU A 147 14.49 10.08 -10.83
C GLU A 147 15.46 8.92 -11.08
N GLU A 148 14.92 7.76 -11.48
CA GLU A 148 15.64 6.55 -11.94
C GLU A 148 14.79 5.91 -13.07
N ASP A 149 15.30 4.90 -13.79
CA ASP A 149 14.59 4.30 -14.94
C ASP A 149 13.19 3.76 -14.57
N ASP A 150 13.01 3.25 -13.36
CA ASP A 150 11.76 2.72 -12.81
C ASP A 150 11.16 3.60 -11.70
N LEU A 151 11.70 4.81 -11.48
CA LEU A 151 11.25 5.71 -10.41
C LEU A 151 10.88 7.07 -10.95
N ILE A 152 9.61 7.43 -10.85
CA ILE A 152 9.10 8.73 -11.31
C ILE A 152 8.57 9.58 -10.16
N ALA A 153 8.79 10.88 -10.26
CA ALA A 153 8.13 11.92 -9.47
C ALA A 153 7.04 12.59 -10.31
N VAL A 154 5.86 12.77 -9.72
CA VAL A 154 4.66 13.32 -10.37
C VAL A 154 4.18 14.53 -9.58
N TYR A 155 4.05 15.68 -10.26
CA TYR A 155 3.59 16.94 -9.66
C TYR A 155 2.39 17.50 -10.41
N GLY A 156 1.48 18.13 -9.66
CA GLY A 156 0.29 18.78 -10.21
C GLY A 156 -0.76 19.01 -9.14
N ASP A 157 -1.98 19.32 -9.57
CA ASP A 157 -3.14 19.37 -8.67
C ASP A 157 -3.53 17.96 -8.21
N SER A 158 -4.02 17.83 -6.97
CA SER A 158 -4.32 16.53 -6.35
C SER A 158 -5.27 15.66 -7.18
N GLU A 159 -6.27 16.25 -7.84
CA GLU A 159 -7.22 15.52 -8.68
C GLU A 159 -6.59 15.02 -9.98
N ASP A 160 -5.66 15.77 -10.55
CA ASP A 160 -5.00 15.40 -11.80
C ASP A 160 -3.92 14.36 -11.55
N ILE A 161 -3.20 14.45 -10.42
CA ILE A 161 -2.30 13.37 -9.97
C ILE A 161 -3.10 12.07 -9.85
N LYS A 162 -4.29 12.10 -9.25
CA LYS A 162 -5.12 10.91 -9.10
C LYS A 162 -5.52 10.29 -10.46
N LYS A 163 -5.83 11.10 -11.47
CA LYS A 163 -6.14 10.63 -12.83
C LYS A 163 -4.91 10.07 -13.53
N GLY A 164 -3.79 10.79 -13.51
CA GLY A 164 -2.53 10.35 -14.12
C GLY A 164 -2.01 9.05 -13.51
N LEU A 165 -2.03 8.93 -12.17
CA LEU A 165 -1.66 7.70 -11.47
C LEU A 165 -2.57 6.51 -11.85
N LYS A 166 -3.86 6.77 -12.10
CA LYS A 166 -4.79 5.72 -12.56
C LYS A 166 -4.45 5.23 -13.96
N GLU A 167 -4.03 6.13 -14.85
CA GLU A 167 -3.57 5.76 -16.20
C GLU A 167 -2.23 5.03 -16.15
N ILE A 168 -1.24 5.55 -15.42
CA ILE A 168 0.05 4.86 -15.18
C ILE A 168 -0.18 3.45 -14.62
N GLY A 169 -1.10 3.32 -13.66
CA GLY A 169 -1.50 2.05 -13.06
C GLY A 169 -2.13 1.05 -14.04
N SER A 170 -2.65 1.51 -15.18
CA SER A 170 -3.25 0.64 -16.20
C SER A 170 -2.23 -0.20 -16.95
N PHE A 171 -0.98 0.26 -17.06
CA PHE A 171 0.10 -0.45 -17.75
C PHE A 171 0.66 -1.63 -16.93
N PHE A 172 0.35 -1.72 -15.64
CA PHE A 172 0.77 -2.84 -14.78
C PHE A 172 -0.25 -3.98 -14.70
N ARG A 173 -1.33 -3.91 -15.48
CA ARG A 173 -2.36 -4.95 -15.56
C ARG A 173 -1.99 -5.98 -16.64
N GLU A 174 -0.94 -6.74 -16.37
CA GLU A 174 -0.67 -8.05 -16.97
C GLU A 174 -0.48 -9.09 -15.85
#